data_AF-A0A6A6RQT9-F1
#
_entry.id   AF-A0A6A6RQT9-F1
#
_cell.length_a   1.000
_cell.length_b   1.000
_cell.length_c   1.000
_cell.angle_alpha   90.00
_cell.angle_beta   90.00
_cell.angle_gamma   90.00
#
_symmetry.space_group_name_H-M   'P 1'
#
loop_
_entity.id
_entity.type
_entity.pdbx_description
1 polymer ?
#
loop_
_entity_poly.entity_id
_entity_poly.type
_entity_poly.pdbx_seq_one_letter_code
_entity_poly.pdbx_strand_id
1 'polypeptide(L)'
;MSPFLRLPPELLEEIYHYLGSIDDVHHFGRTCKSTLHVIQRQTVYTEIMRSIIGTSSQHRFDVSLSRMLDLHRDIVRRYTQVLDRPVRATQPQVNPHGGVIFNDIEHQLVTAVTNTCPHGPCRLCLPDTRVHEILARYQGLRLLEDQWLRRQLRDIDVVSVDCSKDNSEFIRLYQIVLGREEDFRDGNFAPRSSDEAETCTGFNADQRGRFHCAIVSLWLLNEIRWVLTQFRYPSPTFTLQIRMLEVCKRFITEDSAIPIVEELDRFAVFRFMYQHLLPVHGSFLADRCSSKLPLTFPSDLEKHSLYCARFLQVFLLAGQTYMQPPDIIDLLVRSRTSRKPPYPLLILPHTTDLYRIPASAFRCPTGLDYTSPDPARIMDKRLLMRNSINHLNIIGRASIKQSEMYPNSHWFTRANGTDLFDIVDDMSTWLREKALVRFDMHSKRLAARDWTKIKGIKTVFAYEWERVWWRIWWWANSEDKAVAKMERWRIVDTGVP
;
A
#
# COMPACT_ATOMS: atom_id res chain seq x y z
N MET A 1 45.64 -15.49 2.53
CA MET A 1 45.11 -15.12 3.86
C MET A 1 44.17 -13.94 3.68
N SER A 2 42.90 -14.05 4.10
CA SER A 2 41.92 -12.96 3.93
C SER A 2 42.37 -11.73 4.74
N PRO A 3 42.48 -10.52 4.14
CA PRO A 3 42.97 -9.30 4.81
C PRO A 3 42.10 -8.89 6.02
N PHE A 4 40.83 -9.30 6.05
CA PHE A 4 39.88 -9.00 7.13
C PHE A 4 40.19 -9.69 8.46
N LEU A 5 40.98 -10.77 8.47
CA LEU A 5 41.33 -11.51 9.69
C LEU A 5 42.32 -10.74 10.59
N ARG A 6 42.91 -9.64 10.10
CA ARG A 6 43.93 -8.86 10.81
C ARG A 6 43.49 -7.44 11.16
N LEU A 7 42.25 -7.06 10.83
CA LEU A 7 41.75 -5.72 11.13
C LEU A 7 41.39 -5.60 12.61
N PRO A 8 41.77 -4.50 13.29
CA PRO A 8 41.27 -4.17 14.61
C PRO A 8 39.73 -4.06 14.63
N PRO A 9 39.06 -4.37 15.76
CA PRO A 9 37.61 -4.26 15.90
C PRO A 9 37.05 -2.89 15.51
N GLU A 10 37.80 -1.81 15.77
CA GLU A 10 37.40 -0.44 15.46
C GLU A 10 37.31 -0.21 13.95
N LEU A 11 38.25 -0.77 13.17
CA LEU A 11 38.19 -0.70 11.70
C LEU A 11 37.08 -1.58 11.13
N LEU A 12 36.79 -2.73 11.77
CA LEU A 12 35.68 -3.58 11.37
C LEU A 12 34.33 -2.89 11.63
N GLU A 13 34.18 -2.21 12.77
CA GLU A 13 33.02 -1.38 13.10
C GLU A 13 32.83 -0.26 12.07
N GLU A 14 33.89 0.46 11.72
CA GLU A 14 33.83 1.49 10.67
C GLU A 14 33.38 0.91 9.32
N ILE A 15 33.90 -0.27 8.91
CA ILE A 15 33.45 -0.96 7.70
C ILE A 15 31.95 -1.27 7.76
N TYR A 16 31.44 -1.73 8.90
CA TYR A 16 30.01 -2.00 9.08
C TYR A 16 29.14 -0.77 8.86
N HIS A 17 29.60 0.42 9.27
CA HIS A 17 28.85 1.67 9.09
C HIS A 17 28.67 2.08 7.62
N TYR A 18 29.53 1.61 6.72
CA TYR A 18 29.48 1.90 5.28
C TYR A 18 28.87 0.78 4.42
N LEU A 19 28.34 -0.29 5.03
CA LEU A 19 27.65 -1.32 4.26
C LEU A 19 26.34 -0.76 3.65
N GLY A 20 25.88 -1.38 2.55
CA GLY A 20 24.76 -0.84 1.77
C GLY A 20 23.37 -1.19 2.34
N SER A 21 23.28 -2.25 3.13
CA SER A 21 22.00 -2.81 3.58
C SER A 21 22.12 -3.60 4.89
N ILE A 22 20.97 -3.86 5.53
CA ILE A 22 20.87 -4.77 6.68
C ILE A 22 21.37 -6.17 6.32
N ASP A 23 21.08 -6.63 5.10
CA ASP A 23 21.53 -7.94 4.61
C ASP A 23 23.05 -8.02 4.51
N ASP A 24 23.70 -6.96 4.03
CA ASP A 24 25.17 -6.90 3.94
C ASP A 24 25.81 -6.99 5.32
N VAL A 25 25.24 -6.33 6.34
CA VAL A 25 25.72 -6.43 7.73
C VAL A 25 25.66 -7.88 8.22
N HIS A 26 24.52 -8.55 8.03
CA HIS A 26 24.36 -9.94 8.48
C HIS A 26 25.22 -10.90 7.67
N HIS A 27 25.38 -10.67 6.36
CA HIS A 27 26.25 -11.46 5.50
C HIS A 27 27.71 -11.30 5.91
N PHE A 28 28.18 -10.07 6.10
CA PHE A 28 29.55 -9.77 6.53
C PHE A 28 29.86 -10.36 7.91
N GLY A 29 28.90 -10.33 8.84
CA GLY A 29 29.02 -10.97 10.15
C GLY A 29 29.13 -12.50 10.10
N ARG A 30 28.69 -13.16 9.03
CA ARG A 30 28.82 -14.62 8.86
C ARG A 30 30.16 -15.04 8.24
N THR A 31 30.99 -14.10 7.78
CA THR A 31 32.23 -14.43 7.06
C THR A 31 33.34 -14.97 7.97
N CYS A 32 33.51 -14.44 9.19
CA CYS A 32 34.49 -14.95 10.15
C CYS A 32 34.10 -14.62 11.61
N LYS A 33 34.82 -15.21 12.57
CA LYS A 33 34.56 -14.99 14.01
C LYS A 33 34.77 -13.54 14.43
N SER A 34 35.76 -12.85 13.86
CA SER A 34 36.08 -11.46 14.23
C SER A 34 34.98 -10.50 13.82
N THR A 35 34.42 -10.63 12.62
CA THR A 35 33.31 -9.79 12.15
C THR A 35 32.03 -10.10 12.93
N LEU A 36 31.75 -11.39 13.19
CA LEU A 36 30.63 -11.79 14.04
C LEU A 36 30.71 -11.16 15.44
N HIS A 37 31.91 -11.09 16.03
CA HIS A 37 32.10 -10.56 17.38
C HIS A 37 31.71 -9.08 17.50
N VAL A 38 31.90 -8.28 16.44
CA VAL A 38 31.50 -6.87 16.41
C VAL A 38 29.98 -6.75 16.56
N ILE A 39 29.22 -7.49 15.75
CA ILE A 39 27.74 -7.41 15.76
C ILE A 39 27.08 -8.16 16.92
N GLN A 40 27.83 -8.95 17.70
CA GLN A 40 27.35 -9.54 18.96
C GLN A 40 27.20 -8.50 20.08
N ARG A 41 27.88 -7.35 19.96
CA ARG A 41 27.77 -6.25 20.93
C ARG A 41 26.51 -5.43 20.60
N GLN A 42 25.46 -5.57 21.42
CA GLN A 42 24.15 -4.96 21.13
C GLN A 42 24.19 -3.45 20.85
N THR A 43 25.01 -2.70 21.62
CA THR A 43 25.15 -1.25 21.44
C THR A 43 25.74 -0.92 20.08
N VAL A 44 26.81 -1.63 19.70
CA VAL A 44 27.50 -1.47 18.41
C VAL A 44 26.59 -1.89 17.27
N TYR A 45 25.92 -3.04 17.38
CA TYR A 45 24.94 -3.51 16.40
C TYR A 45 23.85 -2.47 16.13
N THR A 46 23.30 -1.88 17.20
CA THR A 46 22.22 -0.89 17.07
C THR A 46 22.73 0.40 16.44
N GLU A 47 23.98 0.79 16.71
CA GLU A 47 24.63 1.95 16.09
C GLU A 47 24.91 1.73 14.61
N ILE A 48 25.43 0.55 14.24
CA ILE A 48 25.58 0.12 12.84
C ILE A 48 24.24 0.19 12.13
N MET A 49 23.20 -0.45 12.68
CA MET A 49 21.88 -0.48 12.05
C MET A 49 21.25 0.90 11.91
N ARG A 50 21.47 1.80 12.89
CA ARG A 50 21.05 3.21 12.77
C ARG A 50 21.73 3.91 11.60
N SER A 51 23.03 3.68 11.41
CA SER A 51 23.76 4.23 10.26
C SER A 51 23.16 3.72 8.95
N ILE A 52 23.03 2.40 8.81
CA ILE A 52 22.47 1.76 7.61
C ILE A 52 21.06 2.26 7.29
N ILE A 53 20.17 2.34 8.28
CA ILE A 53 18.80 2.82 8.08
C ILE A 53 18.79 4.29 7.65
N GLY A 54 19.69 5.11 8.16
CA GLY A 54 19.71 6.53 7.82
C GLY A 54 20.41 6.86 6.51
N THR A 55 21.26 5.97 5.97
CA THR A 55 22.02 6.21 4.73
C THR A 55 21.51 5.40 3.55
N SER A 56 20.90 4.23 3.77
CA SER A 56 20.46 3.35 2.68
C SER A 56 19.15 3.80 2.03
N SER A 57 19.11 3.82 0.70
CA SER A 57 17.95 4.20 -0.09
C SER A 57 16.72 3.31 0.15
N GLN A 58 16.94 2.04 0.54
CA GLN A 58 15.88 1.08 0.81
C GLN A 58 15.04 1.41 2.07
N HIS A 59 15.56 2.31 2.92
CA HIS A 59 14.98 2.69 4.21
C HIS A 59 14.50 4.14 4.28
N ARG A 60 14.56 4.90 3.17
CA ARG A 60 14.26 6.34 3.16
C ARG A 60 12.88 6.71 3.72
N PHE A 61 11.90 5.81 3.61
CA PHE A 61 10.54 6.03 4.11
C PHE A 61 10.29 5.42 5.50
N ASP A 62 11.20 4.59 6.03
CA ASP A 62 10.98 3.85 7.28
C ASP A 62 10.88 4.77 8.50
N VAL A 63 11.67 5.85 8.52
CA VAL A 63 11.67 6.80 9.65
C VAL A 63 10.38 7.62 9.67
N SER A 64 9.90 8.07 8.50
CA SER A 64 8.62 8.77 8.38
C SER A 64 7.45 7.83 8.67
N LEU A 65 7.50 6.58 8.17
CA LEU A 65 6.50 5.57 8.49
C LEU A 65 6.46 5.29 10.00
N SER A 66 7.59 5.15 10.67
CA SER A 66 7.60 4.87 12.12
C SER A 66 6.93 5.99 12.93
N ARG A 67 7.13 7.25 12.53
CA ARG A 67 6.43 8.40 13.15
C ARG A 67 4.94 8.42 12.82
N MET A 68 4.55 8.02 11.61
CA MET A 68 3.15 7.86 11.24
C MET A 68 2.47 6.74 12.02
N LEU A 69 3.18 5.65 12.32
CA LEU A 69 2.68 4.58 13.18
C LEU A 69 2.54 5.03 14.64
N ASP A 70 3.41 5.93 15.11
CA ASP A 70 3.24 6.59 16.42
C ASP A 70 1.95 7.43 16.44
N LEU A 71 1.71 8.24 15.40
CA LEU A 71 0.45 9.00 15.24
C LEU A 71 -0.78 8.07 15.17
N HIS A 72 -0.68 6.96 14.42
CA HIS A 72 -1.74 5.96 14.35
C HIS A 72 -2.07 5.43 15.75
N ARG A 73 -1.07 4.99 16.52
CA ARG A 73 -1.25 4.50 17.90
C ARG A 73 -1.89 5.56 18.79
N ASP A 74 -1.48 6.82 18.65
CA ASP A 74 -2.04 7.93 19.41
C ASP A 74 -3.51 8.18 19.08
N ILE A 75 -3.89 8.10 17.80
CA ILE A 75 -5.30 8.21 17.39
C ILE A 75 -6.11 7.05 17.97
N VAL A 76 -5.66 5.80 17.81
CA VAL A 76 -6.34 4.62 18.38
C VAL A 76 -6.51 4.76 19.89
N ARG A 77 -5.47 5.19 20.61
CA ARG A 77 -5.50 5.43 22.06
C ARG A 77 -6.51 6.52 22.45
N ARG A 78 -6.67 7.59 21.66
CA ARG A 78 -7.67 8.63 21.93
C ARG A 78 -9.09 8.06 21.87
N TYR A 79 -9.40 7.20 20.89
CA TYR A 79 -10.71 6.57 20.78
C TYR A 79 -11.01 5.60 21.91
N THR A 80 -9.99 4.90 22.45
CA THR A 80 -10.19 3.99 23.59
C THR A 80 -10.36 4.72 24.92
N GLN A 81 -9.77 5.91 25.09
CA GLN A 81 -9.77 6.65 26.36
C GLN A 81 -10.83 7.75 26.45
N VAL A 82 -11.14 8.45 25.35
CA VAL A 82 -11.96 9.68 25.35
C VAL A 82 -13.21 9.48 24.49
N LEU A 83 -14.16 8.68 24.99
CA LEU A 83 -15.55 8.56 24.50
C LEU A 83 -15.69 8.76 22.98
N ASP A 84 -15.11 7.88 22.16
CA ASP A 84 -15.40 7.66 20.74
C ASP A 84 -15.77 8.91 19.89
N ARG A 85 -15.06 10.02 20.11
CA ARG A 85 -15.35 11.29 19.43
C ARG A 85 -14.43 11.43 18.23
N PRO A 86 -14.98 11.61 17.01
CA PRO A 86 -14.16 11.77 15.83
C PRO A 86 -13.31 13.05 15.90
N VAL A 87 -12.14 13.00 15.26
CA VAL A 87 -11.20 14.13 15.23
C VAL A 87 -11.87 15.31 14.51
N ARG A 88 -11.93 16.46 15.17
CA ARG A 88 -12.49 17.67 14.56
C ARG A 88 -11.45 18.30 13.65
N ALA A 89 -11.79 18.47 12.37
CA ALA A 89 -10.98 19.20 11.41
C ALA A 89 -10.90 20.68 11.80
N THR A 90 -9.71 21.26 11.73
CA THR A 90 -9.53 22.72 11.88
C THR A 90 -10.32 23.42 10.78
N GLN A 91 -11.04 24.46 11.17
CA GLN A 91 -11.81 25.28 10.23
C GLN A 91 -10.91 26.42 9.73
N PRO A 92 -10.96 26.78 8.43
CA PRO A 92 -10.30 27.98 7.94
C PRO A 92 -10.86 29.18 8.71
N GLN A 93 -10.02 29.91 9.46
CA GLN A 93 -10.47 31.15 10.08
C GLN A 93 -10.71 32.20 8.99
N VAL A 94 -11.76 33.00 9.14
CA VAL A 94 -12.13 34.10 8.23
C VAL A 94 -11.23 35.33 8.44
N ASN A 95 -10.30 35.30 9.40
CA ASN A 95 -9.42 36.44 9.69
C ASN A 95 -8.20 36.46 8.75
N PRO A 96 -8.06 37.48 7.87
CA PRO A 96 -6.98 37.57 6.89
C PRO A 96 -5.59 37.84 7.50
N HIS A 97 -5.49 38.06 8.82
CA HIS A 97 -4.24 38.41 9.52
C HIS A 97 -3.86 37.44 10.65
N GLY A 98 -4.68 36.42 10.91
CA GLY A 98 -4.37 35.36 11.88
C GLY A 98 -3.83 34.13 11.18
N GLY A 99 -2.65 33.64 11.57
CA GLY A 99 -2.15 32.35 11.10
C GLY A 99 -3.12 31.22 11.44
N VAL A 100 -3.20 30.19 10.59
CA VAL A 100 -4.03 29.00 10.85
C VAL A 100 -3.40 28.19 11.97
N ILE A 101 -4.10 28.03 13.09
CA ILE A 101 -3.68 27.16 14.20
C ILE A 101 -4.22 25.76 13.91
N PHE A 102 -3.33 24.86 13.46
CA PHE A 102 -3.66 23.45 13.25
C PHE A 102 -3.91 22.75 14.58
N ASN A 103 -4.78 21.74 14.58
CA ASN A 103 -4.90 20.85 15.73
C ASN A 103 -3.69 19.90 15.81
N ASP A 104 -3.50 19.26 16.96
CA ASP A 104 -2.34 18.41 17.20
C ASP A 104 -2.18 17.28 16.17
N ILE A 105 -3.29 16.67 15.72
CA ILE A 105 -3.25 15.55 14.77
C ILE A 105 -2.83 16.05 13.38
N GLU A 106 -3.35 17.20 12.96
CA GLU A 106 -2.96 17.85 11.72
C GLU A 106 -1.48 18.24 11.72
N HIS A 107 -1.00 18.83 12.82
CA HIS A 107 0.41 19.16 12.97
C HIS A 107 1.29 17.90 12.98
N GLN A 108 0.88 16.86 13.71
CA GLN A 108 1.60 15.58 13.76
C GLN A 108 1.60 14.87 12.40
N LEU A 109 0.52 14.93 11.62
CA LEU A 109 0.45 14.33 10.29
C LEU A 109 1.54 14.88 9.37
N VAL A 110 1.66 16.21 9.29
CA VAL A 110 2.67 16.85 8.44
C VAL A 110 4.07 16.56 8.97
N THR A 111 4.30 16.76 10.26
CA THR A 111 5.63 16.60 10.86
C THR A 111 6.11 15.15 10.88
N ALA A 112 5.23 14.15 11.01
CA ALA A 112 5.59 12.74 10.92
C ALA A 112 6.16 12.39 9.54
N VAL A 113 5.66 13.02 8.48
CA VAL A 113 6.13 12.82 7.11
C VAL A 113 7.38 13.64 6.82
N THR A 114 7.34 14.95 7.06
CA THR A 114 8.34 15.91 6.54
C THR A 114 9.53 16.17 7.45
N ASN A 115 9.44 15.88 8.75
CA ASN A 115 10.53 16.23 9.66
C ASN A 115 11.78 15.39 9.33
N THR A 116 12.91 16.05 9.11
CA THR A 116 14.19 15.42 8.81
C THR A 116 15.20 15.86 9.86
N CYS A 117 16.12 14.97 10.22
CA CYS A 117 17.17 15.33 11.16
C CYS A 117 18.27 16.11 10.42
N PRO A 118 18.64 17.32 10.87
CA PRO A 118 19.73 18.08 10.25
C PRO A 118 21.10 17.40 10.41
N HIS A 119 21.27 16.53 11.42
CA HIS A 119 22.52 15.84 11.72
C HIS A 119 22.55 14.37 11.24
N GLY A 120 21.62 13.98 10.36
CA GLY A 120 21.47 12.57 9.97
C GLY A 120 20.81 11.71 11.05
N PRO A 121 20.85 10.36 10.96
CA PRO A 121 20.15 9.46 11.89
C PRO A 121 20.78 9.51 13.30
N CYS A 122 20.45 10.52 14.10
CA CYS A 122 20.92 10.64 15.47
C CYS A 122 20.03 9.82 16.43
N ARG A 123 20.51 9.59 17.65
CA ARG A 123 19.79 8.82 18.69
C ARG A 123 18.42 9.43 19.07
N LEU A 124 18.23 10.74 18.86
CA LEU A 124 16.96 11.42 19.11
C LEU A 124 15.94 11.15 18.00
N CYS A 125 16.36 11.19 16.73
CA CYS A 125 15.47 11.00 15.59
C CYS A 125 15.22 9.51 15.28
N LEU A 126 16.20 8.66 15.56
CA LEU A 126 16.14 7.21 15.38
C LEU A 126 16.60 6.49 16.66
N PRO A 127 15.77 6.48 17.72
CA PRO A 127 16.10 5.78 18.97
C PRO A 127 16.19 4.26 18.76
N ASP A 128 16.85 3.55 19.66
CA ASP A 128 17.09 2.09 19.58
C ASP A 128 15.79 1.29 19.35
N THR A 129 14.71 1.68 20.02
CA THR A 129 13.40 1.05 19.85
C THR A 129 12.91 1.11 18.40
N ARG A 130 13.06 2.27 17.75
CA ARG A 130 12.66 2.48 16.35
C ARG A 130 13.59 1.75 15.37
N VAL A 131 14.88 1.63 15.70
CA VAL A 131 15.81 0.75 14.95
C VAL A 131 15.28 -0.68 14.96
N HIS A 132 14.94 -1.22 16.13
CA HIS A 132 14.41 -2.58 16.24
C HIS A 132 13.06 -2.76 15.52
N GLU A 133 12.16 -1.78 15.59
CA GLU A 133 10.90 -1.81 14.83
C GLU A 133 11.14 -1.88 13.32
N ILE A 134 12.10 -1.10 12.79
CA ILE A 134 12.45 -1.11 11.37
C ILE A 134 13.09 -2.44 10.97
N LEU A 135 13.98 -2.99 11.80
CA LEU A 135 14.55 -4.32 11.56
C LEU A 135 13.49 -5.41 11.53
N ALA A 136 12.55 -5.38 12.49
CA ALA A 136 11.42 -6.31 12.54
C ALA A 136 10.51 -6.17 11.31
N ARG A 137 10.26 -4.93 10.86
CA ARG A 137 9.52 -4.63 9.64
C ARG A 137 10.22 -5.17 8.40
N TYR A 138 11.51 -4.88 8.24
CA TYR A 138 12.32 -5.33 7.11
C TYR A 138 12.29 -6.85 6.96
N GLN A 139 12.38 -7.58 8.08
CA GLN A 139 12.28 -9.03 8.07
C GLN A 139 10.84 -9.53 7.87
N GLY A 140 9.86 -8.93 8.55
CA GLY A 140 8.46 -9.36 8.51
C GLY A 140 7.81 -9.19 7.13
N LEU A 141 8.20 -8.14 6.39
CA LEU A 141 7.69 -7.88 5.04
C LEU A 141 8.23 -8.84 3.97
N ARG A 142 9.26 -9.65 4.27
CA ARG A 142 9.77 -10.67 3.32
C ARG A 142 8.74 -11.71 2.94
N LEU A 143 7.72 -11.94 3.76
CA LEU A 143 6.64 -12.83 3.38
C LEU A 143 5.96 -12.37 2.08
N LEU A 144 5.86 -11.06 1.84
CA LEU A 144 5.31 -10.51 0.59
C LEU A 144 6.27 -10.70 -0.58
N GLU A 145 7.59 -10.67 -0.37
CA GLU A 145 8.61 -11.03 -1.37
C GLU A 145 8.44 -12.50 -1.77
N ASP A 146 8.34 -13.40 -0.79
CA ASP A 146 8.12 -14.82 -1.03
C ASP A 146 6.82 -15.07 -1.80
N GLN A 147 5.76 -14.32 -1.49
CA GLN A 147 4.51 -14.39 -2.24
C GLN A 147 4.64 -13.88 -3.67
N TRP A 148 5.33 -12.75 -3.85
CA TRP A 148 5.60 -12.22 -5.18
C TRP A 148 6.36 -13.24 -6.03
N LEU A 149 7.32 -13.97 -5.46
CA LEU A 149 8.15 -14.92 -6.18
C LEU A 149 7.45 -16.28 -6.44
N ARG A 150 6.35 -16.57 -5.74
CA ARG A 150 5.73 -17.90 -5.72
C ARG A 150 5.17 -18.36 -7.08
N ARG A 151 4.49 -17.48 -7.81
CA ARG A 151 3.82 -17.76 -9.09
C ARG A 151 4.02 -16.63 -10.08
N GLN A 152 3.87 -16.89 -11.37
CA GLN A 152 3.71 -15.83 -12.37
C GLN A 152 2.25 -15.38 -12.42
N LEU A 153 1.99 -14.09 -12.16
CA LEU A 153 0.67 -13.51 -12.32
C LEU A 153 0.48 -12.93 -13.72
N ARG A 154 -0.77 -13.00 -14.19
CA ARG A 154 -1.29 -12.37 -15.41
C ARG A 154 -2.34 -11.33 -15.02
N ASP A 155 -2.82 -10.52 -15.95
CA ASP A 155 -3.86 -9.52 -15.61
C ASP A 155 -5.18 -10.15 -15.17
N ILE A 156 -5.51 -11.34 -15.65
CA ILE A 156 -6.66 -12.11 -15.17
C ILE A 156 -6.51 -12.60 -13.71
N ASP A 157 -5.32 -12.47 -13.13
CA ASP A 157 -5.06 -12.77 -11.71
C ASP A 157 -5.28 -11.57 -10.80
N VAL A 158 -5.68 -10.41 -11.35
CA VAL A 158 -6.00 -9.21 -10.58
C VAL A 158 -7.44 -8.77 -10.78
N VAL A 159 -8.01 -8.14 -9.77
CA VAL A 159 -9.31 -7.49 -9.82
C VAL A 159 -9.22 -6.12 -9.12
N SER A 160 -9.47 -5.05 -9.87
CA SER A 160 -9.60 -3.69 -9.34
C SER A 160 -11.06 -3.38 -9.04
N VAL A 161 -11.30 -2.35 -8.21
CA VAL A 161 -12.66 -1.92 -7.84
C VAL A 161 -13.48 -1.34 -9.00
N ASP A 162 -12.80 -0.97 -10.08
CA ASP A 162 -13.30 -0.26 -11.25
C ASP A 162 -13.13 -1.07 -12.56
N CYS A 163 -12.82 -2.36 -12.47
CA CYS A 163 -12.57 -3.20 -13.66
C CYS A 163 -13.83 -3.47 -14.50
N SER A 164 -15.02 -3.34 -13.93
CA SER A 164 -16.31 -3.46 -14.63
C SER A 164 -17.37 -2.60 -13.97
N LYS A 165 -18.27 -2.04 -14.79
CA LYS A 165 -19.54 -1.44 -14.32
C LYS A 165 -20.66 -2.47 -14.24
N ASP A 166 -20.55 -3.55 -15.01
CA ASP A 166 -21.48 -4.67 -14.99
C ASP A 166 -21.19 -5.57 -13.78
N ASN A 167 -22.26 -5.84 -13.03
CA ASN A 167 -22.22 -6.63 -11.81
C ASN A 167 -21.78 -8.09 -12.07
N SER A 168 -22.36 -8.73 -13.08
CA SER A 168 -22.10 -10.15 -13.37
C SER A 168 -20.64 -10.34 -13.80
N GLU A 169 -20.14 -9.44 -14.63
CA GLU A 169 -18.74 -9.42 -15.06
C GLU A 169 -17.78 -9.17 -13.89
N PHE A 170 -18.10 -8.25 -12.99
CA PHE A 170 -17.28 -7.99 -11.80
C PHE A 170 -17.17 -9.22 -10.89
N ILE A 171 -18.31 -9.90 -10.63
CA ILE A 171 -18.34 -11.16 -9.87
C ILE A 171 -17.52 -12.23 -10.59
N ARG A 172 -17.70 -12.38 -11.91
CA ARG A 172 -16.97 -13.36 -12.72
C ARG A 172 -15.46 -13.15 -12.64
N LEU A 173 -14.99 -11.91 -12.76
CA LEU A 173 -13.57 -11.57 -12.62
C LEU A 173 -13.03 -11.92 -11.23
N TYR A 174 -13.79 -11.61 -10.18
CA TYR A 174 -13.43 -12.00 -8.81
C TYR A 174 -13.33 -13.53 -8.64
N GLN A 175 -14.30 -14.28 -9.16
CA GLN A 175 -14.31 -15.74 -9.13
C GLN A 175 -13.15 -16.35 -9.91
N ILE A 176 -12.77 -15.76 -11.05
CA ILE A 176 -11.60 -16.21 -11.83
C ILE A 176 -10.32 -16.09 -11.00
N VAL A 177 -10.13 -14.97 -10.29
CA VAL A 177 -8.96 -14.78 -9.41
C VAL A 177 -8.92 -15.85 -8.31
N LEU A 178 -10.06 -16.13 -7.67
CA LEU A 178 -10.15 -17.18 -6.65
C LEU A 178 -9.87 -18.58 -7.21
N GLY A 179 -10.54 -18.94 -8.30
CA GLY A 179 -10.39 -20.27 -8.94
C GLY A 179 -8.96 -20.51 -9.39
N ARG A 180 -8.30 -19.50 -9.97
CA ARG A 180 -6.90 -19.63 -10.38
C ARG A 180 -5.94 -19.78 -9.21
N GLU A 181 -6.22 -19.18 -8.04
CA GLU A 181 -5.41 -19.43 -6.84
C GLU A 181 -5.68 -20.83 -6.24
N GLU A 182 -6.91 -21.36 -6.38
CA GLU A 182 -7.23 -22.74 -6.00
C GLU A 182 -6.49 -23.73 -6.90
N ASP A 183 -6.61 -23.59 -8.21
CA ASP A 183 -5.87 -24.38 -9.20
C ASP A 183 -4.36 -24.41 -8.94
N PHE A 184 -3.77 -23.26 -8.62
CA PHE A 184 -2.33 -23.20 -8.32
C PHE A 184 -1.96 -23.95 -7.04
N ARG A 185 -2.82 -23.91 -6.02
CA ARG A 185 -2.59 -24.65 -4.78
C ARG A 185 -2.76 -26.15 -4.96
N ASP A 186 -3.65 -26.54 -5.85
CA ASP A 186 -3.90 -27.94 -6.22
C ASP A 186 -2.81 -28.51 -7.16
N GLY A 187 -1.87 -27.66 -7.60
CA GLY A 187 -0.75 -28.06 -8.45
C GLY A 187 -1.09 -28.02 -9.95
N ASN A 188 -2.26 -27.51 -10.34
CA ASN A 188 -2.68 -27.37 -11.74
C ASN A 188 -1.91 -26.27 -12.48
N PHE A 189 -1.29 -25.34 -11.75
CA PHE A 189 -0.38 -24.34 -12.31
C PHE A 189 1.02 -24.52 -11.78
N ALA A 190 2.00 -24.42 -12.68
CA ALA A 190 3.39 -24.55 -12.33
C ALA A 190 3.85 -23.38 -11.43
N PRO A 191 4.60 -23.66 -10.35
CA PRO A 191 5.28 -22.62 -9.57
C PRO A 191 6.36 -21.98 -10.42
N ARG A 192 6.82 -20.77 -10.04
CA ARG A 192 7.88 -20.11 -10.82
C ARG A 192 9.22 -20.87 -10.82
N SER A 193 9.40 -21.83 -9.92
CA SER A 193 10.56 -22.71 -9.91
C SER A 193 10.52 -23.80 -10.99
N SER A 194 9.44 -23.93 -11.76
CA SER A 194 9.35 -24.90 -12.85
C SER A 194 10.12 -24.47 -14.09
N ASP A 195 10.58 -25.43 -14.89
CA ASP A 195 11.29 -25.20 -16.16
C ASP A 195 10.47 -24.40 -17.20
N GLU A 196 9.15 -24.34 -17.04
CA GLU A 196 8.23 -23.59 -17.90
C GLU A 196 8.15 -22.09 -17.58
N ALA A 197 8.71 -21.65 -16.45
CA ALA A 197 8.64 -20.27 -16.01
C ALA A 197 9.82 -19.45 -16.58
N GLU A 198 9.57 -18.19 -16.96
CA GLU A 198 10.65 -17.24 -17.24
C GLU A 198 11.62 -17.20 -16.04
N THR A 199 12.94 -17.17 -16.30
CA THR A 199 14.14 -17.42 -15.46
C THR A 199 14.30 -16.63 -14.13
N CYS A 200 13.23 -16.16 -13.53
CA CYS A 200 13.18 -15.14 -12.49
C CYS A 200 12.84 -15.75 -11.11
N THR A 201 13.74 -16.56 -10.55
CA THR A 201 13.47 -17.36 -9.33
C THR A 201 13.74 -16.64 -8.00
N GLY A 202 14.36 -15.45 -8.02
CA GLY A 202 14.66 -14.71 -6.80
C GLY A 202 15.06 -13.26 -7.04
N PHE A 203 15.14 -12.50 -5.94
CA PHE A 203 15.68 -11.15 -5.91
C PHE A 203 17.15 -11.12 -5.51
N ASN A 204 17.91 -10.30 -6.23
CA ASN A 204 19.21 -9.83 -5.73
C ASN A 204 19.01 -8.76 -4.63
N ALA A 205 20.09 -8.31 -4.00
CA ALA A 205 20.03 -7.36 -2.89
C ALA A 205 19.37 -6.01 -3.27
N ASP A 206 19.65 -5.48 -4.46
CA ASP A 206 19.05 -4.24 -4.96
C ASP A 206 17.54 -4.39 -5.19
N GLN A 207 17.13 -5.46 -5.88
CA GLN A 207 15.71 -5.77 -6.12
C GLN A 207 14.94 -5.94 -4.82
N ARG A 208 15.52 -6.61 -3.82
CA ARG A 208 14.93 -6.72 -2.48
C ARG A 208 14.81 -5.36 -1.80
N GLY A 209 15.86 -4.55 -1.85
CA GLY A 209 15.86 -3.19 -1.28
C GLY A 209 14.76 -2.32 -1.91
N ARG A 210 14.62 -2.36 -3.24
CA ARG A 210 13.57 -1.64 -3.97
C ARG A 210 12.17 -2.18 -3.67
N PHE A 211 11.99 -3.50 -3.61
CA PHE A 211 10.71 -4.11 -3.25
C PHE A 211 10.26 -3.70 -1.84
N HIS A 212 11.18 -3.76 -0.86
CA HIS A 212 10.93 -3.28 0.49
C HIS A 212 10.55 -1.79 0.51
N CYS A 213 11.34 -0.95 -0.16
CA CYS A 213 11.11 0.47 -0.22
C CYS A 213 9.75 0.83 -0.85
N ALA A 214 9.36 0.11 -1.90
CA ALA A 214 8.04 0.26 -2.53
C ALA A 214 6.90 -0.09 -1.57
N ILE A 215 7.00 -1.20 -0.81
CA ILE A 215 6.00 -1.56 0.21
C ILE A 215 5.90 -0.47 1.29
N VAL A 216 7.02 -0.03 1.85
CA VAL A 216 7.04 0.97 2.91
C VAL A 216 6.52 2.32 2.42
N SER A 217 6.83 2.70 1.18
CA SER A 217 6.28 3.91 0.55
C SER A 217 4.76 3.85 0.42
N LEU A 218 4.22 2.73 -0.06
CA LEU A 218 2.77 2.53 -0.16
C LEU A 218 2.09 2.49 1.21
N TRP A 219 2.73 1.87 2.20
CA TRP A 219 2.25 1.87 3.58
C TRP A 219 2.18 3.30 4.12
N LEU A 220 3.23 4.10 3.95
CA LEU A 220 3.24 5.50 4.37
C LEU A 220 2.09 6.30 3.74
N LEU A 221 1.84 6.12 2.44
CA LEU A 221 0.70 6.75 1.76
C LEU A 221 -0.64 6.29 2.32
N ASN A 222 -0.79 5.00 2.62
CA ASN A 222 -2.01 4.47 3.22
C ASN A 222 -2.21 4.94 4.66
N GLU A 223 -1.16 5.12 5.46
CA GLU A 223 -1.27 5.73 6.79
C GLU A 223 -1.74 7.18 6.70
N ILE A 224 -1.22 7.96 5.75
CA ILE A 224 -1.70 9.33 5.52
C ILE A 224 -3.20 9.33 5.20
N ARG A 225 -3.63 8.48 4.25
CA ARG A 225 -5.06 8.33 3.89
C ARG A 225 -5.87 7.87 5.09
N TRP A 226 -5.37 6.89 5.83
CA TRP A 226 -6.02 6.36 7.03
C TRP A 226 -6.25 7.46 8.06
N VAL A 227 -5.24 8.29 8.38
CA VAL A 227 -5.40 9.43 9.30
C VAL A 227 -6.47 10.40 8.79
N LEU A 228 -6.49 10.70 7.49
CA LEU A 228 -7.51 11.55 6.88
C LEU A 228 -8.93 10.99 7.03
N THR A 229 -9.11 9.67 7.05
CA THR A 229 -10.43 9.06 7.30
C THR A 229 -10.93 9.25 8.73
N GLN A 230 -10.05 9.50 9.71
CA GLN A 230 -10.39 9.64 11.12
C GLN A 230 -11.00 11.00 11.49
N PHE A 231 -10.95 11.97 10.56
CA PHE A 231 -11.61 13.25 10.74
C PHE A 231 -13.13 13.11 10.59
N ARG A 232 -13.86 13.86 11.43
CA ARG A 232 -15.33 13.86 11.49
C ARG A 232 -15.97 13.96 10.11
N TYR A 233 -17.00 13.14 9.89
CA TYR A 233 -17.82 13.14 8.68
C TYR A 233 -19.32 13.14 9.05
N PRO A 234 -20.18 13.88 8.32
CA PRO A 234 -19.84 14.91 7.32
C PRO A 234 -19.15 16.13 7.95
N SER A 235 -18.30 16.82 7.19
CA SER A 235 -17.67 18.10 7.56
C SER A 235 -17.93 19.12 6.45
N PRO A 236 -18.30 20.37 6.78
CA PRO A 236 -18.57 21.40 5.77
C PRO A 236 -17.31 21.80 4.99
N THR A 237 -16.12 21.65 5.58
CA THR A 237 -14.84 21.97 4.94
C THR A 237 -13.81 20.86 5.18
N PHE A 238 -13.01 20.56 4.15
CA PHE A 238 -11.87 19.61 4.23
C PHE A 238 -10.62 20.14 3.51
N THR A 239 -10.59 21.43 3.16
CA THR A 239 -9.56 22.06 2.32
C THR A 239 -8.18 22.05 2.99
N LEU A 240 -8.11 22.31 4.31
CA LEU A 240 -6.84 22.31 5.04
C LEU A 240 -6.17 20.93 5.04
N GLN A 241 -6.96 19.87 5.17
CA GLN A 241 -6.47 18.50 5.15
C GLN A 241 -6.00 18.10 3.75
N ILE A 242 -6.64 18.61 2.69
CA ILE A 242 -6.17 18.48 1.30
C ILE A 242 -4.81 19.18 1.11
N ARG A 243 -4.62 20.39 1.66
CA ARG A 243 -3.30 21.06 1.64
C ARG A 243 -2.21 20.25 2.33
N MET A 244 -2.52 19.68 3.50
CA MET A 244 -1.57 18.81 4.22
C MET A 244 -1.23 17.58 3.39
N LEU A 245 -2.23 16.96 2.76
CA LEU A 245 -2.01 15.84 1.85
C LEU A 245 -1.06 16.23 0.71
N GLU A 246 -1.22 17.41 0.12
CA GLU A 246 -0.30 17.91 -0.92
C GLU A 246 1.14 18.09 -0.40
N VAL A 247 1.31 18.64 0.80
CA VAL A 247 2.63 18.74 1.43
C VAL A 247 3.25 17.35 1.60
N CYS A 248 2.50 16.38 2.11
CA CYS A 248 2.98 15.00 2.28
C CYS A 248 3.31 14.34 0.92
N LYS A 249 2.46 14.52 -0.09
CA LYS A 249 2.71 14.00 -1.46
C LYS A 249 3.97 14.59 -2.06
N ARG A 250 4.18 15.90 -1.91
CA ARG A 250 5.38 16.58 -2.40
C ARG A 250 6.63 16.03 -1.73
N PHE A 251 6.61 15.86 -0.41
CA PHE A 251 7.74 15.27 0.31
C PHE A 251 8.06 13.84 -0.17
N ILE A 252 7.04 13.00 -0.27
CA ILE A 252 7.21 11.60 -0.69
C ILE A 252 7.65 11.52 -2.15
N THR A 253 7.09 12.31 -3.06
CA THR A 253 7.35 12.15 -4.50
C THR A 253 8.46 13.04 -5.02
N GLU A 254 8.49 14.32 -4.67
CA GLU A 254 9.40 15.34 -5.23
C GLU A 254 10.70 15.44 -4.42
N ASP A 255 10.60 15.67 -3.12
CA ASP A 255 11.78 15.90 -2.25
C ASP A 255 12.63 14.63 -2.09
N SER A 256 12.01 13.46 -2.23
CA SER A 256 12.69 12.16 -2.18
C SER A 256 13.37 11.77 -3.51
N ALA A 257 13.27 12.60 -4.55
CA ALA A 257 13.88 12.39 -5.87
C ALA A 257 13.64 10.99 -6.48
N ILE A 258 12.41 10.47 -6.38
CA ILE A 258 12.06 9.11 -6.82
C ILE A 258 12.32 8.93 -8.34
N PRO A 259 13.23 8.01 -8.75
CA PRO A 259 13.46 7.63 -10.15
C PRO A 259 12.25 6.91 -10.78
N ILE A 260 12.20 6.82 -12.12
CA ILE A 260 11.05 6.22 -12.81
C ILE A 260 10.84 4.77 -12.37
N VAL A 261 11.95 4.05 -12.19
CA VAL A 261 11.93 2.63 -11.87
C VAL A 261 11.15 2.37 -10.59
N GLU A 262 11.31 3.24 -9.59
CA GLU A 262 10.66 3.10 -8.30
C GLU A 262 9.17 3.53 -8.31
N GLU A 263 8.77 4.45 -9.19
CA GLU A 263 7.33 4.73 -9.38
C GLU A 263 6.62 3.53 -9.99
N LEU A 264 7.25 2.89 -10.98
CA LEU A 264 6.73 1.68 -11.60
C LEU A 264 6.69 0.52 -10.57
N ASP A 265 7.72 0.41 -9.73
CA ASP A 265 7.79 -0.55 -8.63
C ASP A 265 6.61 -0.39 -7.65
N ARG A 266 6.35 0.84 -7.21
CA ARG A 266 5.22 1.16 -6.32
C ARG A 266 3.89 0.82 -6.99
N PHE A 267 3.74 1.09 -8.29
CA PHE A 267 2.53 0.70 -9.00
C PHE A 267 2.36 -0.82 -9.05
N ALA A 268 3.43 -1.56 -9.36
CA ALA A 268 3.41 -3.02 -9.44
C ALA A 268 3.09 -3.66 -8.07
N VAL A 269 3.72 -3.19 -6.99
CA VAL A 269 3.47 -3.66 -5.62
C VAL A 269 2.05 -3.33 -5.16
N PHE A 270 1.50 -2.17 -5.54
CA PHE A 270 0.10 -1.84 -5.24
C PHE A 270 -0.87 -2.83 -5.90
N ARG A 271 -0.72 -3.10 -7.21
CA ARG A 271 -1.55 -4.08 -7.92
C ARG A 271 -1.45 -5.45 -7.24
N PHE A 272 -0.24 -5.88 -6.89
CA PHE A 272 -0.05 -7.15 -6.20
C PHE A 272 -0.74 -7.22 -4.83
N MET A 273 -0.53 -6.24 -3.95
CA MET A 273 -1.11 -6.31 -2.60
C MET A 273 -2.63 -6.16 -2.61
N TYR A 274 -3.15 -5.19 -3.37
CA TYR A 274 -4.54 -4.79 -3.22
C TYR A 274 -5.46 -5.24 -4.35
N GLN A 275 -4.92 -5.57 -5.53
CA GLN A 275 -5.70 -6.12 -6.64
C GLN A 275 -5.52 -7.62 -6.82
N HIS A 276 -4.56 -8.25 -6.12
CA HIS A 276 -4.39 -9.70 -6.10
C HIS A 276 -4.53 -10.30 -4.69
N LEU A 277 -3.60 -10.02 -3.78
CA LEU A 277 -3.58 -10.67 -2.45
C LEU A 277 -4.83 -10.37 -1.62
N LEU A 278 -5.28 -9.11 -1.60
CA LEU A 278 -6.48 -8.71 -0.86
C LEU A 278 -7.75 -9.43 -1.39
N PRO A 279 -8.07 -9.44 -2.70
CA PRO A 279 -9.20 -10.22 -3.22
C PRO A 279 -9.14 -11.71 -2.87
N VAL A 280 -7.95 -12.32 -3.05
CA VAL A 280 -7.72 -13.75 -2.81
C VAL A 280 -7.95 -14.12 -1.35
N HIS A 281 -7.28 -13.42 -0.44
CA HIS A 281 -7.29 -13.74 0.99
C HIS A 281 -8.43 -13.06 1.76
N GLY A 282 -9.09 -12.07 1.14
CA GLY A 282 -10.24 -11.37 1.69
C GLY A 282 -11.45 -12.28 1.93
N SER A 283 -11.54 -13.41 1.22
CA SER A 283 -12.54 -14.47 1.46
C SER A 283 -12.59 -14.95 2.93
N PHE A 284 -11.48 -14.87 3.67
CA PHE A 284 -11.43 -15.16 5.11
C PHE A 284 -12.29 -14.21 5.97
N LEU A 285 -12.55 -13.01 5.45
CA LEU A 285 -13.40 -11.99 6.06
C LEU A 285 -14.82 -11.99 5.50
N ALA A 286 -15.16 -12.91 4.61
CA ALA A 286 -16.53 -13.06 4.13
C ALA A 286 -17.45 -13.52 5.28
N ASP A 287 -18.74 -13.21 5.15
CA ASP A 287 -19.84 -13.65 6.02
C ASP A 287 -19.66 -13.32 7.51
N ARG A 288 -18.88 -12.28 7.83
CA ARG A 288 -18.80 -11.77 9.21
C ARG A 288 -20.04 -10.95 9.52
N CYS A 289 -20.29 -10.74 10.81
CA CYS A 289 -21.40 -9.91 11.28
C CYS A 289 -21.43 -8.57 10.54
N SER A 290 -22.63 -8.09 10.16
CA SER A 290 -22.85 -6.80 9.49
C SER A 290 -22.12 -5.62 10.15
N SER A 291 -21.90 -5.65 11.47
CA SER A 291 -21.12 -4.65 12.20
C SER A 291 -19.63 -4.58 11.80
N LYS A 292 -19.14 -5.53 11.01
CA LYS A 292 -17.77 -5.59 10.48
C LYS A 292 -17.64 -4.94 9.10
N LEU A 293 -18.75 -4.49 8.50
CA LEU A 293 -18.69 -3.63 7.32
C LEU A 293 -17.90 -2.34 7.66
N PRO A 294 -17.10 -1.81 6.71
CA PRO A 294 -16.95 -2.21 5.31
C PRO A 294 -15.92 -3.35 5.07
N LEU A 295 -15.34 -3.95 6.09
CA LEU A 295 -14.28 -4.96 5.97
C LEU A 295 -14.81 -6.42 5.97
N THR A 296 -16.04 -6.61 5.48
CA THR A 296 -16.67 -7.91 5.25
C THR A 296 -17.62 -7.81 4.07
N PHE A 297 -18.00 -8.95 3.51
CA PHE A 297 -18.92 -9.09 2.37
C PHE A 297 -19.53 -10.50 2.37
N PRO A 298 -20.67 -10.73 1.70
CA PRO A 298 -21.22 -12.09 1.53
C PRO A 298 -20.33 -12.94 0.61
N SER A 299 -20.07 -14.20 0.96
CA SER A 299 -19.34 -15.14 0.08
C SER A 299 -20.17 -15.59 -1.11
N ASP A 300 -21.49 -15.74 -0.91
CA ASP A 300 -22.44 -16.12 -1.96
C ASP A 300 -22.88 -14.88 -2.75
N LEU A 301 -22.09 -14.56 -3.77
CA LEU A 301 -22.29 -13.37 -4.61
C LEU A 301 -23.40 -13.56 -5.64
N GLU A 302 -23.73 -14.79 -6.03
CA GLU A 302 -24.66 -15.08 -7.12
C GLU A 302 -26.13 -14.99 -6.70
N LYS A 303 -26.46 -15.40 -5.47
CA LYS A 303 -27.88 -15.49 -5.03
C LYS A 303 -28.59 -14.15 -4.90
N HIS A 304 -27.88 -13.05 -4.67
CA HIS A 304 -28.48 -11.74 -4.33
C HIS A 304 -27.84 -10.58 -5.12
N SER A 305 -27.46 -10.91 -6.35
CA SER A 305 -26.35 -10.39 -7.17
C SER A 305 -25.95 -8.93 -6.95
N LEU A 306 -26.87 -7.96 -6.96
CA LEU A 306 -26.48 -6.55 -6.97
C LEU A 306 -25.90 -6.04 -5.65
N TYR A 307 -26.52 -6.38 -4.51
CA TYR A 307 -26.05 -5.86 -3.21
C TYR A 307 -24.76 -6.56 -2.77
N CYS A 308 -24.65 -7.86 -3.04
CA CYS A 308 -23.47 -8.64 -2.72
C CYS A 308 -22.22 -8.08 -3.42
N ALA A 309 -22.31 -7.81 -4.72
CA ALA A 309 -21.18 -7.25 -5.46
C ALA A 309 -20.84 -5.82 -5.04
N ARG A 310 -21.84 -5.00 -4.71
CA ARG A 310 -21.61 -3.67 -4.13
C ARG A 310 -20.86 -3.77 -2.79
N PHE A 311 -21.18 -4.74 -1.94
CA PHE A 311 -20.42 -4.95 -0.69
C PHE A 311 -19.01 -5.47 -0.95
N LEU A 312 -18.81 -6.34 -1.94
CA LEU A 312 -17.47 -6.74 -2.38
C LEU A 312 -16.67 -5.53 -2.89
N GLN A 313 -17.28 -4.67 -3.72
CA GLN A 313 -16.63 -3.46 -4.24
C GLN A 313 -16.23 -2.50 -3.11
N VAL A 314 -17.12 -2.31 -2.13
CA VAL A 314 -16.86 -1.53 -0.91
C VAL A 314 -15.74 -2.17 -0.09
N PHE A 315 -15.73 -3.49 0.07
CA PHE A 315 -14.68 -4.23 0.78
C PHE A 315 -13.32 -4.03 0.14
N LEU A 316 -13.20 -4.18 -1.19
CA LEU A 316 -11.93 -4.02 -1.89
C LEU A 316 -11.39 -2.58 -1.74
N LEU A 317 -12.24 -1.57 -1.87
CA LEU A 317 -11.83 -0.16 -1.69
C LEU A 317 -11.49 0.16 -0.23
N ALA A 318 -12.26 -0.38 0.72
CA ALA A 318 -12.00 -0.22 2.14
C ALA A 318 -10.70 -0.92 2.55
N GLY A 319 -10.42 -2.12 2.02
CA GLY A 319 -9.17 -2.83 2.24
C GLY A 319 -7.97 -2.03 1.74
N GLN A 320 -8.06 -1.40 0.57
CA GLN A 320 -7.03 -0.48 0.06
C GLN A 320 -6.74 0.73 0.97
N THR A 321 -7.66 1.09 1.85
CA THR A 321 -7.58 2.30 2.69
C THR A 321 -7.25 1.98 4.14
N TYR A 322 -7.82 0.90 4.67
CA TYR A 322 -7.74 0.54 6.10
C TYR A 322 -6.80 -0.63 6.39
N MET A 323 -6.47 -1.46 5.41
CA MET A 323 -5.54 -2.58 5.60
C MET A 323 -4.15 -2.19 5.16
N GLN A 324 -3.21 -2.33 6.08
CA GLN A 324 -1.80 -2.08 5.85
C GLN A 324 -1.09 -3.37 5.42
N PRO A 325 0.15 -3.33 4.91
CA PRO A 325 0.86 -4.55 4.53
C PRO A 325 0.90 -5.66 5.60
N PRO A 326 1.08 -5.36 6.92
CA PRO A 326 0.95 -6.37 7.97
C PRO A 326 -0.44 -7.01 8.06
N ASP A 327 -1.51 -6.26 7.77
CA ASP A 327 -2.88 -6.81 7.74
C ASP A 327 -3.05 -7.79 6.58
N ILE A 328 -2.49 -7.48 5.41
CA ILE A 328 -2.53 -8.39 4.25
C ILE A 328 -1.74 -9.67 4.55
N ILE A 329 -0.60 -9.56 5.23
CA ILE A 329 0.18 -10.71 5.74
C ILE A 329 -0.65 -11.54 6.73
N ASP A 330 -1.30 -10.90 7.71
CA ASP A 330 -2.14 -11.58 8.70
C ASP A 330 -3.31 -12.31 8.02
N LEU A 331 -3.97 -11.67 7.05
CA LEU A 331 -5.04 -12.31 6.26
C LEU A 331 -4.54 -13.52 5.48
N LEU A 332 -3.38 -13.41 4.83
CA LEU A 332 -2.79 -14.51 4.10
C LEU A 332 -2.46 -15.70 5.02
N VAL A 333 -1.82 -15.42 6.17
CA VAL A 333 -1.47 -16.47 7.15
C VAL A 333 -2.74 -17.13 7.68
N ARG A 334 -3.75 -16.34 8.08
CA ARG A 334 -5.01 -16.88 8.60
C ARG A 334 -5.80 -17.64 7.56
N SER A 335 -5.86 -17.15 6.33
CA SER A 335 -6.50 -17.82 5.21
C SER A 335 -5.86 -19.17 4.92
N ARG A 336 -4.53 -19.31 5.09
CA ARG A 336 -3.83 -20.59 4.91
C ARG A 336 -4.08 -21.55 6.06
N THR A 337 -3.98 -21.05 7.30
CA THR A 337 -4.13 -21.88 8.50
C THR A 337 -5.56 -22.39 8.65
N SER A 338 -6.56 -21.53 8.42
CA SER A 338 -7.98 -21.88 8.58
C SER A 338 -8.51 -22.87 7.53
N ARG A 339 -7.74 -23.15 6.46
CA ARG A 339 -8.14 -24.08 5.38
C ARG A 339 -7.65 -25.52 5.60
N LYS A 340 -6.78 -25.77 6.58
CA LYS A 340 -6.27 -27.12 6.85
C LYS A 340 -7.16 -27.81 7.88
N PRO A 341 -7.82 -28.95 7.60
CA PRO A 341 -8.45 -29.75 8.65
C PRO A 341 -7.37 -30.21 9.66
N PRO A 342 -7.63 -30.26 10.97
CA PRO A 342 -8.88 -29.94 11.68
C PRO A 342 -8.96 -28.50 12.22
N TYR A 343 -8.19 -27.54 11.69
CA TYR A 343 -8.05 -26.21 12.30
C TYR A 343 -9.34 -25.39 12.19
N PRO A 344 -9.79 -24.74 13.29
CA PRO A 344 -10.96 -23.89 13.26
C PRO A 344 -10.71 -22.61 12.47
N LEU A 345 -11.79 -21.95 12.03
CA LEU A 345 -11.74 -20.60 11.47
C LEU A 345 -11.12 -19.67 12.51
N LEU A 346 -9.95 -19.10 12.16
CA LEU A 346 -9.32 -18.11 13.03
C LEU A 346 -10.23 -16.87 13.13
N ILE A 347 -10.28 -16.28 14.34
CA ILE A 347 -10.99 -15.03 14.59
C ILE A 347 -9.96 -13.91 14.68
N LEU A 348 -10.28 -12.76 14.11
CA LEU A 348 -9.44 -11.57 14.26
C LEU A 348 -9.49 -11.09 15.72
N PRO A 349 -8.35 -10.80 16.34
CA PRO A 349 -8.33 -10.13 17.64
C PRO A 349 -9.10 -8.81 17.57
N HIS A 350 -9.86 -8.49 18.62
CA HIS A 350 -10.60 -7.21 18.70
C HIS A 350 -9.66 -5.99 18.57
N THR A 351 -8.43 -6.11 19.04
CA THR A 351 -7.39 -5.09 18.88
C THR A 351 -7.11 -4.81 17.41
N THR A 352 -7.03 -5.82 16.55
CA THR A 352 -6.83 -5.65 15.10
C THR A 352 -7.95 -4.82 14.47
N ASP A 353 -9.20 -5.05 14.85
CA ASP A 353 -10.33 -4.28 14.33
C ASP A 353 -10.25 -2.80 14.73
N LEU A 354 -9.85 -2.53 15.98
CA LEU A 354 -9.68 -1.15 16.48
C LEU A 354 -8.56 -0.39 15.75
N TYR A 355 -7.45 -1.06 15.42
CA TYR A 355 -6.37 -0.44 14.66
C TYR A 355 -6.79 -0.11 13.22
N ARG A 356 -7.67 -0.91 12.60
CA ARG A 356 -8.14 -0.63 11.25
C ARG A 356 -9.14 0.52 11.20
N ILE A 357 -10.13 0.53 12.09
CA ILE A 357 -11.21 1.53 12.10
C ILE A 357 -11.57 1.87 13.56
N PRO A 358 -10.85 2.82 14.20
CA PRO A 358 -11.06 3.12 15.60
C PRO A 358 -12.35 3.92 15.85
N ALA A 359 -12.73 4.82 14.92
CA ALA A 359 -13.95 5.60 15.02
C ALA A 359 -15.21 4.75 14.77
N SER A 360 -16.24 4.86 15.62
CA SER A 360 -17.53 4.18 15.36
C SER A 360 -18.44 4.87 14.34
N ALA A 361 -17.96 5.94 13.69
CA ALA A 361 -18.77 6.67 12.73
C ALA A 361 -19.30 5.73 11.65
N PHE A 362 -20.63 5.60 11.58
CA PHE A 362 -21.37 4.74 10.65
C PHE A 362 -21.25 3.22 10.88
N ARG A 363 -20.96 2.78 12.12
CA ARG A 363 -21.06 1.35 12.49
C ARG A 363 -22.41 0.79 12.06
N CYS A 364 -22.35 -0.31 11.32
CA CYS A 364 -23.54 -1.07 10.97
C CYS A 364 -24.06 -1.80 12.21
N PRO A 365 -25.38 -1.86 12.42
CA PRO A 365 -25.96 -2.68 13.48
C PRO A 365 -25.52 -4.13 13.36
N THR A 366 -25.41 -4.82 14.50
CA THR A 366 -25.10 -6.26 14.55
C THR A 366 -26.29 -7.11 14.11
N GLY A 367 -26.02 -8.22 13.43
CA GLY A 367 -27.03 -9.23 13.11
C GLY A 367 -27.98 -8.87 11.95
N LEU A 368 -27.64 -7.85 11.16
CA LEU A 368 -28.40 -7.55 9.94
C LEU A 368 -28.08 -8.58 8.87
N ASP A 369 -29.11 -9.23 8.36
CA ASP A 369 -29.00 -10.19 7.27
C ASP A 369 -29.05 -9.44 5.93
N TYR A 370 -27.88 -9.33 5.29
CA TYR A 370 -27.73 -8.68 4.00
C TYR A 370 -27.88 -9.62 2.80
N THR A 371 -28.13 -10.92 3.03
CA THR A 371 -28.39 -11.90 1.97
C THR A 371 -29.90 -12.10 1.76
N SER A 372 -30.72 -11.97 2.80
CA SER A 372 -32.15 -12.28 2.71
C SER A 372 -32.96 -11.43 1.70
N PRO A 373 -33.86 -12.04 0.90
CA PRO A 373 -34.69 -11.34 -0.08
C PRO A 373 -35.96 -10.65 0.49
N ASP A 374 -36.26 -10.79 1.79
CA ASP A 374 -37.54 -10.36 2.39
C ASP A 374 -37.73 -8.81 2.43
N PRO A 375 -38.93 -8.28 2.11
CA PRO A 375 -39.27 -6.86 2.25
C PRO A 375 -39.08 -6.25 3.65
N ALA A 376 -39.28 -6.98 4.74
CA ALA A 376 -38.99 -6.48 6.09
C ALA A 376 -37.49 -6.16 6.27
N ARG A 377 -36.63 -6.89 5.56
CA ARG A 377 -35.16 -6.72 5.52
C ARG A 377 -34.70 -5.76 4.42
N ILE A 378 -35.61 -5.18 3.62
CA ILE A 378 -35.26 -4.08 2.70
C ILE A 378 -34.79 -2.84 3.48
N MET A 379 -35.35 -2.59 4.66
CA MET A 379 -34.89 -1.48 5.51
C MET A 379 -33.45 -1.70 5.99
N ASP A 380 -33.10 -2.94 6.34
CA ASP A 380 -31.74 -3.32 6.70
C ASP A 380 -30.78 -3.11 5.52
N LYS A 381 -31.16 -3.58 4.32
CA LYS A 381 -30.38 -3.33 3.09
C LYS A 381 -30.18 -1.84 2.82
N ARG A 382 -31.23 -1.02 3.00
CA ARG A 382 -31.14 0.44 2.83
C ARG A 382 -30.19 1.08 3.85
N LEU A 383 -30.23 0.62 5.10
CA LEU A 383 -29.35 1.10 6.16
C LEU A 383 -27.90 0.73 5.89
N LEU A 384 -27.64 -0.53 5.55
CA LEU A 384 -26.32 -1.03 5.19
C LEU A 384 -25.76 -0.27 3.98
N MET A 385 -26.56 -0.10 2.92
CA MET A 385 -26.17 0.68 1.76
C MET A 385 -25.87 2.14 2.09
N ARG A 386 -26.68 2.77 2.94
CA ARG A 386 -26.42 4.14 3.41
C ARG A 386 -25.08 4.22 4.14
N ASN A 387 -24.79 3.27 5.03
CA ASN A 387 -23.53 3.21 5.75
C ASN A 387 -22.35 2.93 4.81
N SER A 388 -22.50 2.02 3.84
CA SER A 388 -21.51 1.77 2.80
C SER A 388 -21.20 3.04 2.00
N ILE A 389 -22.23 3.78 1.57
CA ILE A 389 -22.05 5.07 0.87
C ILE A 389 -21.32 6.08 1.76
N ASN A 390 -21.63 6.15 3.06
CA ASN A 390 -20.89 7.02 3.98
C ASN A 390 -19.41 6.62 4.08
N HIS A 391 -19.11 5.32 4.15
CA HIS A 391 -17.72 4.84 4.12
C HIS A 391 -17.02 5.17 2.80
N LEU A 392 -17.69 4.95 1.65
CA LEU A 392 -17.15 5.33 0.34
C LEU A 392 -16.85 6.82 0.27
N ASN A 393 -17.74 7.68 0.79
CA ASN A 393 -17.52 9.12 0.85
C ASN A 393 -16.35 9.50 1.78
N ILE A 394 -16.18 8.81 2.92
CA ILE A 394 -15.04 9.01 3.81
C ILE A 394 -13.73 8.63 3.09
N ILE A 395 -13.72 7.50 2.38
CA ILE A 395 -12.56 7.01 1.61
C ILE A 395 -12.25 7.96 0.44
N GLY A 396 -13.26 8.36 -0.34
CA GLY A 396 -13.11 9.26 -1.49
C GLY A 396 -12.61 10.65 -1.09
N ARG A 397 -13.08 11.17 0.04
CA ARG A 397 -12.56 12.39 0.68
C ARG A 397 -11.08 12.25 1.08
N ALA A 398 -10.67 11.08 1.54
CA ALA A 398 -9.30 10.77 1.93
C ALA A 398 -8.46 10.22 0.77
N SER A 399 -8.94 10.34 -0.48
CA SER A 399 -8.23 9.84 -1.66
C SER A 399 -6.89 10.55 -1.84
N ILE A 400 -5.86 9.80 -2.25
CA ILE A 400 -4.55 10.39 -2.53
C ILE A 400 -4.58 11.36 -3.73
N LYS A 401 -5.56 11.18 -4.63
CA LYS A 401 -5.72 11.99 -5.83
C LYS A 401 -6.26 13.39 -5.52
N GLN A 402 -6.80 13.63 -4.31
CA GLN A 402 -7.28 14.95 -3.88
C GLN A 402 -6.22 16.03 -4.07
N SER A 403 -6.61 17.16 -4.64
CA SER A 403 -5.79 18.38 -4.73
C SER A 403 -6.67 19.62 -4.56
N GLU A 404 -6.07 20.77 -4.25
CA GLU A 404 -6.81 22.03 -4.18
C GLU A 404 -7.41 22.42 -5.54
N MET A 405 -6.70 22.12 -6.63
CA MET A 405 -7.14 22.42 -8.00
C MET A 405 -8.23 21.47 -8.48
N TYR A 406 -8.21 20.23 -7.99
CA TYR A 406 -9.15 19.17 -8.35
C TYR A 406 -9.60 18.44 -7.08
N PRO A 407 -10.48 19.05 -6.26
CA PRO A 407 -11.10 18.33 -5.14
C PRO A 407 -11.97 17.19 -5.70
N ASN A 408 -12.12 16.08 -4.97
CA ASN A 408 -13.04 15.03 -5.42
C ASN A 408 -14.43 15.65 -5.53
N SER A 409 -14.96 15.66 -6.74
CA SER A 409 -16.38 15.93 -6.97
C SER A 409 -17.23 14.67 -6.78
N HIS A 410 -16.60 13.48 -6.73
CA HIS A 410 -17.26 12.20 -6.55
C HIS A 410 -17.73 12.01 -5.10
N TRP A 411 -18.78 12.75 -4.74
CA TRP A 411 -19.64 12.36 -3.64
C TRP A 411 -20.50 11.21 -4.13
N PHE A 412 -20.26 10.03 -3.57
CA PHE A 412 -21.11 8.87 -3.78
C PHE A 412 -22.49 9.23 -3.24
N THR A 413 -23.42 9.43 -4.16
CA THR A 413 -24.85 9.55 -3.85
C THR A 413 -25.48 8.17 -3.89
N ARG A 414 -26.77 8.09 -3.55
CA ARG A 414 -27.50 6.82 -3.62
C ARG A 414 -27.43 6.30 -5.06
N ALA A 415 -26.87 5.12 -5.25
CA ALA A 415 -26.82 4.48 -6.57
C ALA A 415 -28.25 4.40 -7.13
N ASN A 416 -28.49 5.07 -8.25
CA ASN A 416 -29.74 4.97 -8.97
C ASN A 416 -29.69 3.68 -9.80
N GLY A 417 -30.63 2.76 -9.58
CA GLY A 417 -30.79 1.57 -10.45
C GLY A 417 -29.97 0.33 -10.06
N THR A 418 -29.68 -0.47 -11.10
CA THR A 418 -29.21 -1.86 -11.05
C THR A 418 -27.69 -2.04 -11.13
N ASP A 419 -26.91 -0.95 -11.17
CA ASP A 419 -25.48 -1.02 -11.50
C ASP A 419 -24.58 -0.99 -10.25
N LEU A 420 -23.30 -1.33 -10.39
CA LEU A 420 -22.30 -1.14 -9.33
C LEU A 420 -22.13 0.34 -8.95
N PHE A 421 -21.40 0.62 -7.87
CA PHE A 421 -21.04 2.00 -7.59
C PHE A 421 -20.04 2.50 -8.65
N ASP A 422 -20.21 3.75 -9.09
CA ASP A 422 -19.26 4.43 -9.99
C ASP A 422 -18.02 4.85 -9.18
N ILE A 423 -17.19 3.86 -8.84
CA ILE A 423 -15.94 4.00 -8.08
C ILE A 423 -14.76 3.99 -9.05
N VAL A 424 -13.73 4.75 -8.73
CA VAL A 424 -12.43 4.75 -9.42
C VAL A 424 -11.36 4.26 -8.45
N ASP A 425 -10.43 3.43 -8.93
CA ASP A 425 -9.22 3.08 -8.18
C ASP A 425 -8.22 4.26 -8.23
N ASP A 426 -8.50 5.27 -7.41
CA ASP A 426 -7.75 6.53 -7.38
C ASP A 426 -6.26 6.32 -7.07
N MET A 427 -5.92 5.36 -6.20
CA MET A 427 -4.53 5.08 -5.84
C MET A 427 -3.78 4.44 -7.02
N SER A 428 -4.36 3.41 -7.64
CA SER A 428 -3.80 2.79 -8.85
C SER A 428 -3.58 3.83 -9.95
N THR A 429 -4.61 4.65 -10.20
CA THR A 429 -4.56 5.71 -11.21
C THR A 429 -3.48 6.73 -10.91
N TRP A 430 -3.38 7.20 -9.67
CA TRP A 430 -2.38 8.17 -9.26
C TRP A 430 -0.94 7.62 -9.36
N LEU A 431 -0.70 6.37 -8.96
CA LEU A 431 0.61 5.71 -9.09
C LEU A 431 1.04 5.59 -10.56
N ARG A 432 0.11 5.17 -11.42
CA ARG A 432 0.33 5.14 -12.88
C ARG A 432 0.66 6.52 -13.44
N GLU A 433 -0.11 7.55 -13.07
CA GLU A 433 0.13 8.92 -13.49
C GLU A 433 1.51 9.42 -13.04
N LYS A 434 1.95 9.08 -11.81
CA LYS A 434 3.28 9.45 -11.31
C LYS A 434 4.41 8.80 -12.11
N ALA A 435 4.30 7.52 -12.45
CA ALA A 435 5.27 6.85 -13.31
C ALA A 435 5.37 7.54 -14.70
N LEU A 436 4.23 7.89 -15.30
CA LEU A 436 4.17 8.58 -16.59
C LEU A 436 4.73 10.01 -16.50
N VAL A 437 4.42 10.76 -15.45
CA VAL A 437 4.98 12.11 -15.24
C VAL A 437 6.50 12.05 -15.07
N ARG A 438 7.02 11.08 -14.30
CA ARG A 438 8.47 10.88 -14.15
C ARG A 438 9.15 10.52 -15.47
N PHE A 439 8.52 9.68 -16.27
CA PHE A 439 8.98 9.40 -17.63
C PHE A 439 9.05 10.67 -18.47
N ASP A 440 7.96 11.46 -18.52
CA ASP A 440 7.90 12.67 -19.32
C ASP A 440 8.95 13.71 -18.88
N MET A 441 9.19 13.85 -17.57
CA MET A 441 10.26 14.70 -17.04
C MET A 441 11.65 14.22 -17.49
N HIS A 442 11.89 12.91 -17.47
CA HIS A 442 13.14 12.32 -17.95
C HIS A 442 13.31 12.53 -19.46
N SER A 443 12.31 12.19 -20.27
CA SER A 443 12.34 12.38 -21.72
C SER A 443 12.52 13.84 -22.09
N LYS A 444 11.92 14.81 -21.38
CA LYS A 444 12.14 16.25 -21.64
C LYS A 444 13.60 16.68 -21.43
N ARG A 445 14.31 16.10 -20.47
CA ARG A 445 15.74 16.36 -20.26
C ARG A 445 16.59 15.83 -21.42
N LEU A 446 16.21 14.67 -21.99
CA LEU A 446 16.90 14.08 -23.13
C LEU A 446 16.51 14.73 -24.47
N ALA A 447 15.26 15.18 -24.60
CA ALA A 447 14.63 15.58 -25.86
C ALA A 447 14.80 17.06 -26.23
N ALA A 448 15.81 17.76 -25.70
CA ALA A 448 16.25 19.06 -26.24
C ALA A 448 16.71 19.00 -27.72
N ARG A 449 16.50 17.88 -28.43
CA ARG A 449 16.89 17.64 -29.82
C ARG A 449 15.77 17.35 -30.82
N ASP A 450 14.57 16.87 -30.45
CA ASP A 450 13.45 16.72 -31.40
C ASP A 450 12.09 16.39 -30.74
N TRP A 451 11.26 17.40 -30.45
CA TRP A 451 9.92 17.19 -29.82
C TRP A 451 8.81 16.85 -30.81
N THR A 452 9.06 16.93 -32.12
CA THR A 452 7.99 16.88 -33.15
C THR A 452 7.45 15.47 -33.42
N LYS A 453 8.14 14.42 -32.95
CA LYS A 453 7.80 13.00 -33.22
C LYS A 453 7.22 12.23 -32.04
N ILE A 454 6.96 12.88 -30.91
CA ILE A 454 6.61 12.19 -29.65
C ILE A 454 5.12 12.34 -29.36
N LYS A 455 4.31 11.34 -29.72
CA LYS A 455 2.93 11.17 -29.22
C LYS A 455 2.80 9.78 -28.58
N GLY A 456 1.92 9.64 -27.59
CA GLY A 456 1.26 8.35 -27.30
C GLY A 456 1.69 7.49 -26.09
N ILE A 457 2.62 7.89 -25.20
CA ILE A 457 3.00 6.95 -24.11
C ILE A 457 1.81 6.61 -23.18
N LYS A 458 0.90 7.55 -22.92
CA LYS A 458 -0.28 7.29 -22.07
C LYS A 458 -1.20 6.21 -22.64
N THR A 459 -1.36 6.16 -23.97
CA THR A 459 -2.24 5.20 -24.65
C THR A 459 -1.61 3.82 -24.70
N VAL A 460 -0.33 3.73 -25.09
CA VAL A 460 0.38 2.44 -25.20
C VAL A 460 0.72 1.84 -23.84
N PHE A 461 0.99 2.67 -22.83
CA PHE A 461 1.43 2.18 -21.52
C PHE A 461 0.44 1.22 -20.88
N ALA A 462 -0.88 1.49 -20.94
CA ALA A 462 -1.87 0.63 -20.30
C ALA A 462 -1.78 -0.82 -20.83
N TYR A 463 -1.76 -0.96 -22.16
CA TYR A 463 -1.69 -2.25 -22.84
C TYR A 463 -0.36 -2.98 -22.60
N GLU A 464 0.76 -2.28 -22.73
CA GLU A 464 2.07 -2.90 -22.58
C GLU A 464 2.41 -3.23 -21.12
N TRP A 465 1.97 -2.39 -20.18
CA TRP A 465 2.17 -2.58 -18.75
C TRP A 465 1.51 -3.86 -18.24
N GLU A 466 0.28 -4.12 -18.66
CA GLU A 466 -0.47 -5.36 -18.38
C GLU A 466 0.37 -6.62 -18.63
N ARG A 467 1.14 -6.63 -19.72
CA ARG A 467 1.96 -7.79 -20.11
C ARG A 467 3.25 -7.95 -19.29
N VAL A 468 3.72 -6.93 -18.58
CA VAL A 468 5.08 -6.93 -18.01
C VAL A 468 5.21 -6.46 -16.58
N TRP A 469 4.18 -5.88 -15.97
CA TRP A 469 4.28 -5.28 -14.63
C TRP A 469 4.81 -6.26 -13.58
N TRP A 470 4.38 -7.52 -13.68
CA TRP A 470 4.77 -8.59 -12.76
C TRP A 470 6.27 -8.93 -12.78
N ARG A 471 6.95 -8.60 -13.87
CA ARG A 471 8.39 -8.85 -14.06
C ARG A 471 9.24 -7.58 -13.98
N ILE A 472 8.71 -6.51 -13.40
CA ILE A 472 9.37 -5.21 -13.32
C ILE A 472 10.80 -5.27 -12.80
N TRP A 473 11.06 -6.07 -11.77
CA TRP A 473 12.37 -6.19 -11.14
C TRP A 473 13.46 -6.68 -12.09
N TRP A 474 13.09 -7.45 -13.13
CA TRP A 474 14.03 -8.04 -14.07
C TRP A 474 14.18 -7.22 -15.34
N TRP A 475 13.08 -6.71 -15.92
CA TRP A 475 13.21 -5.87 -17.12
C TRP A 475 13.59 -4.41 -16.80
N ALA A 476 13.20 -3.91 -15.62
CA ALA A 476 13.51 -2.59 -15.10
C ALA A 476 14.57 -2.68 -13.99
N ASN A 477 15.60 -3.51 -14.18
CA ASN A 477 16.67 -3.69 -13.18
C ASN A 477 17.58 -2.45 -13.01
N SER A 478 17.41 -1.43 -13.85
CA SER A 478 18.05 -0.12 -13.69
C SER A 478 17.16 0.97 -14.30
N GLU A 479 17.42 2.22 -13.92
CA GLU A 479 16.74 3.40 -14.47
C GLU A 479 16.82 3.44 -16.00
N ASP A 480 18.03 3.27 -16.56
CA ASP A 480 18.25 3.29 -18.01
C ASP A 480 17.45 2.21 -18.74
N LYS A 481 17.35 1.01 -18.16
CA LYS A 481 16.55 -0.09 -18.73
C LYS A 481 15.06 0.21 -18.69
N ALA A 482 14.58 0.81 -17.60
CA ALA A 482 13.20 1.21 -17.44
C ALA A 482 12.83 2.27 -18.50
N VAL A 483 13.65 3.32 -18.61
CA VAL A 483 13.50 4.39 -19.60
C VAL A 483 13.54 3.82 -21.02
N ALA A 484 14.57 3.04 -21.37
CA ALA A 484 14.70 2.47 -22.71
C ALA A 484 13.53 1.55 -23.10
N LYS A 485 12.88 0.89 -22.14
CA LYS A 485 11.68 0.09 -22.43
C LYS A 485 10.45 0.97 -22.63
N MET A 486 10.23 1.97 -21.78
CA MET A 486 9.11 2.89 -21.94
C MET A 486 9.23 3.75 -23.21
N GLU A 487 10.45 4.09 -23.60
CA GLU A 487 10.75 4.71 -24.89
C GLU A 487 10.36 3.82 -26.07
N ARG A 488 10.68 2.52 -26.01
CA ARG A 488 10.22 1.56 -27.02
C ARG A 488 8.71 1.48 -27.11
N TRP A 489 8.01 1.44 -25.97
CA TRP A 489 6.54 1.47 -25.95
C TRP A 489 5.98 2.72 -26.61
N ARG A 490 6.61 3.88 -26.37
CA ARG A 490 6.21 5.13 -26.99
C ARG A 490 6.34 5.12 -28.52
N ILE A 491 7.34 4.42 -29.06
CA ILE A 491 7.61 4.36 -30.51
C ILE A 491 6.64 3.41 -31.23
N VAL A 492 6.11 2.38 -30.56
CA VAL A 492 5.19 1.39 -31.17
C VAL A 492 3.88 2.03 -31.69
N ASP A 493 3.51 3.22 -31.22
CA ASP A 493 2.31 3.97 -31.67
C ASP A 493 2.44 4.57 -33.09
N THR A 494 3.56 4.38 -33.81
CA THR A 494 3.74 4.94 -35.16
C THR A 494 3.30 4.05 -36.33
N GLY A 495 2.74 2.86 -36.09
CA GLY A 495 2.02 2.11 -37.12
C GLY A 495 2.78 1.87 -38.43
N VAL A 496 4.06 1.49 -38.35
CA VAL A 496 4.74 0.85 -39.47
C VAL A 496 5.12 -0.56 -39.02
N PRO A 497 4.51 -1.63 -39.59
CA PRO A 497 4.95 -3.00 -39.36
C PRO A 497 6.39 -3.23 -39.82
#